data_AF-A0A1D7Y4U5-F1
#
_entry.id   AF-A0A1D7Y4U5-F1
#
_cell.length_a   1.000
_cell.length_b   1.000
_cell.length_c   1.000
_cell.angle_alpha   90.00
_cell.angle_beta   90.00
_cell.angle_gamma   90.00
#
_symmetry.space_group_name_H-M   'P 1'
#
loop_
_entity.id
_entity.type
_entity.pdbx_description
1 polymer ?
#
loop_
_entity_poly.entity_id
_entity_poly.type
_entity_poly.pdbx_seq_one_letter_code
_entity_poly.pdbx_strand_id
1 'polypeptide(L)'
;MGYDTSFHPVDLPLIERRLLPYLAGHGDDDGIDDLIARAVGIRRNRFRAKAWALGVLEHTADDESLGFETRLHLWGRPFLIVGDGPEQITEAMVRYLAASEEEVDTIALEMIGRLDPALPGKVRPDTDGQLPGDAAIAHGLAHPLRILRGAALALRAGTPVVRHPSDGRELDAARLLTREVPFTVLEFAAALLPGWMSRGYTWPTRLCAEAGLAAEGFTAPTALDGLLRAEFPGLTWPEPPATIVGNYSVGGLVPASATGGARAHLARQQGRLTCDPVDLRKIDEALGVAGRLGVAFCEATEVYSGLEGNLN
;
A
#
# COMPACT_ATOMS: atom_id res chain seq x y z
N MET A 1 11.58 -7.60 -18.01
CA MET A 1 10.42 -6.92 -17.41
C MET A 1 10.77 -6.64 -15.95
N GLY A 2 10.55 -5.40 -15.49
CA GLY A 2 10.70 -5.03 -14.08
C GLY A 2 9.36 -5.10 -13.37
N TYR A 3 9.39 -5.20 -12.04
CA TYR A 3 8.20 -5.14 -11.17
C TYR A 3 8.10 -3.76 -10.53
N ASP A 4 6.89 -3.25 -10.34
CA ASP A 4 6.65 -2.13 -9.43
C ASP A 4 6.38 -2.71 -8.03
N THR A 5 7.40 -2.71 -7.19
CA THR A 5 7.35 -3.32 -5.86
C THR A 5 6.94 -2.32 -4.80
N SER A 6 6.36 -2.80 -3.72
CA SER A 6 5.86 -1.93 -2.65
C SER A 6 5.86 -2.60 -1.28
N PHE A 7 5.94 -1.77 -0.23
CA PHE A 7 6.11 -2.18 1.16
C PHE A 7 5.03 -1.50 2.01
N HIS A 8 4.16 -2.30 2.63
CA HIS A 8 2.91 -1.80 3.20
C HIS A 8 2.80 -2.10 4.68
N PRO A 9 2.63 -1.11 5.56
CA PRO A 9 1.99 -1.33 6.84
C PRO A 9 0.50 -1.69 6.63
N VAL A 10 0.00 -2.71 7.33
CA VAL A 10 -1.32 -3.31 7.09
C VAL A 10 -2.08 -3.53 8.40
N ASP A 11 -3.23 -2.87 8.54
CA ASP A 11 -4.16 -3.05 9.67
C ASP A 11 -4.96 -4.36 9.52
N LEU A 12 -4.37 -5.48 9.98
CA LEU A 12 -5.03 -6.78 9.97
C LEU A 12 -6.36 -6.79 10.76
N PRO A 13 -6.46 -6.17 11.96
CA PRO A 13 -7.75 -6.07 12.65
C PRO A 13 -8.86 -5.44 11.80
N LEU A 14 -8.58 -4.38 11.04
CA LEU A 14 -9.55 -3.78 10.12
C LEU A 14 -9.94 -4.77 9.01
N ILE A 15 -8.96 -5.46 8.41
CA ILE A 15 -9.20 -6.46 7.36
C ILE A 15 -10.09 -7.59 7.89
N GLU A 16 -9.70 -8.21 9.00
CA GLU A 16 -10.37 -9.38 9.58
C GLU A 16 -11.77 -9.06 10.11
N ARG A 17 -12.00 -7.85 10.64
CA ARG A 17 -13.27 -7.47 11.27
C ARG A 17 -14.24 -6.75 10.35
N ARG A 18 -13.76 -6.08 9.29
CA ARG A 18 -14.60 -5.29 8.38
C ARG A 18 -14.55 -5.83 6.96
N LEU A 19 -13.36 -5.96 6.36
CA LEU A 19 -13.24 -6.26 4.93
C LEU A 19 -13.57 -7.71 4.61
N LEU A 20 -12.96 -8.69 5.28
CA LEU A 20 -13.22 -10.11 4.98
C LEU A 20 -14.68 -10.50 5.25
N PRO A 21 -15.32 -10.06 6.35
CA PRO A 21 -16.75 -10.32 6.56
C PRO A 21 -17.61 -9.71 5.45
N TYR A 22 -17.33 -8.47 5.03
CA TYR A 22 -18.02 -7.84 3.90
C TYR A 22 -17.85 -8.66 2.61
N LEU A 23 -16.62 -9.08 2.29
CA LEU A 23 -16.33 -9.92 1.12
C LEU A 23 -17.00 -11.29 1.22
N ALA A 24 -17.17 -11.85 2.42
CA ALA A 24 -17.87 -13.11 2.65
C ALA A 24 -19.39 -13.01 2.46
N GLY A 25 -19.92 -11.82 2.15
CA GLY A 25 -21.33 -11.55 1.98
C GLY A 25 -22.09 -11.25 3.27
N HIS A 26 -21.37 -10.99 4.38
CA HIS A 26 -21.99 -10.63 5.65
C HIS A 26 -22.28 -9.12 5.73
N GLY A 27 -23.31 -8.73 6.48
CA GLY A 27 -23.70 -7.32 6.65
C GLY A 27 -24.30 -6.68 5.39
N ASP A 28 -24.42 -5.35 5.41
CA ASP A 28 -25.08 -4.57 4.36
C ASP A 28 -24.15 -4.29 3.17
N ASP A 29 -24.74 -3.97 2.01
CA ASP A 29 -24.01 -3.72 0.77
C ASP A 29 -23.15 -2.45 0.80
N ASP A 30 -23.52 -1.50 1.65
CA ASP A 30 -22.82 -0.25 1.97
C ASP A 30 -21.92 -0.36 3.22
N GLY A 31 -21.75 -1.56 3.78
CA GLY A 31 -21.04 -1.79 5.05
C GLY A 31 -19.55 -1.43 5.08
N ILE A 32 -18.99 -0.95 3.96
CA ILE A 32 -17.62 -0.43 3.84
C ILE A 32 -17.56 0.95 3.17
N ASP A 33 -18.70 1.60 2.89
CA ASP A 33 -18.74 2.88 2.18
C ASP A 33 -18.07 4.00 2.99
N ASP A 34 -18.05 3.91 4.32
CA ASP A 34 -17.26 4.77 5.21
C ASP A 34 -15.74 4.62 4.96
N LEU A 35 -15.26 3.39 4.77
CA LEU A 35 -13.86 3.11 4.46
C LEU A 35 -13.51 3.61 3.05
N ILE A 36 -14.41 3.43 2.08
CA ILE A 36 -14.22 3.95 0.71
C ILE A 36 -14.12 5.48 0.75
N ALA A 37 -15.03 6.17 1.45
CA ALA A 37 -14.99 7.63 1.59
C ALA A 37 -13.69 8.11 2.24
N ARG A 38 -13.22 7.40 3.27
CA ARG A 38 -11.92 7.69 3.91
C ARG A 38 -10.75 7.51 2.95
N ALA A 39 -10.71 6.41 2.20
CA ALA A 39 -9.67 6.14 1.20
C ALA A 39 -9.65 7.19 0.08
N VAL A 40 -10.81 7.69 -0.35
CA VAL A 40 -10.92 8.82 -1.30
C VAL A 40 -10.23 10.06 -0.72
N GLY A 41 -10.57 10.45 0.52
CA GLY A 41 -9.94 11.59 1.18
C GLY A 41 -8.42 11.46 1.29
N ILE A 42 -7.93 10.29 1.70
CA ILE A 42 -6.49 10.00 1.78
C ILE A 42 -5.81 10.13 0.42
N ARG A 43 -6.46 9.68 -0.66
CA ARG A 43 -5.92 9.77 -2.02
C ARG A 43 -5.81 11.22 -2.50
N ARG A 44 -6.77 12.08 -2.15
CA ARG A 44 -6.67 13.52 -2.41
C ARG A 44 -5.51 14.13 -1.65
N ASN A 45 -5.37 13.81 -0.37
CA ASN A 45 -4.26 14.30 0.45
C ASN A 45 -2.91 13.87 -0.12
N ARG A 46 -2.80 12.61 -0.56
CA ARG A 46 -1.59 12.09 -1.21
C ARG A 46 -1.27 12.85 -2.49
N PHE A 47 -2.25 13.00 -3.38
CA PHE A 47 -2.08 13.75 -4.63
C PHE A 47 -1.62 15.19 -4.36
N ARG A 48 -2.26 15.89 -3.42
CA ARG A 48 -1.87 17.26 -3.06
C ARG A 48 -0.48 17.33 -2.42
N ALA A 49 -0.10 16.37 -1.57
CA ALA A 49 1.25 16.31 -1.03
C ALA A 49 2.30 16.05 -2.11
N LYS A 50 1.98 15.27 -3.15
CA LYS A 50 2.89 14.98 -4.28
C LYS A 50 3.05 16.17 -5.22
N ALA A 51 2.01 16.98 -5.42
CA ALA A 51 2.13 18.25 -6.10
C ALA A 51 3.20 19.17 -5.47
N TRP A 52 3.30 19.20 -4.13
CA TRP A 52 4.38 19.91 -3.45
C TRP A 52 5.75 19.28 -3.66
N ALA A 53 5.85 17.95 -3.69
CA ALA A 53 7.11 17.26 -3.99
C ALA A 53 7.61 17.56 -5.41
N LEU A 54 6.71 17.67 -6.38
CA LEU A 54 7.03 18.10 -7.74
C LEU A 54 7.50 19.56 -7.77
N GLY A 55 6.85 20.44 -7.02
CA GLY A 55 7.30 21.82 -6.86
C GLY A 55 8.70 21.95 -6.27
N VAL A 56 9.06 21.08 -5.31
CA VAL A 56 10.45 21.01 -4.80
C VAL A 56 11.37 20.56 -5.92
N LEU A 57 11.05 19.49 -6.65
CA LEU A 57 11.86 19.00 -7.75
C LEU A 57 12.15 20.08 -8.81
N GLU A 58 11.13 20.86 -9.21
CA GLU A 58 11.29 21.96 -10.16
C GLU A 58 12.27 23.02 -9.63
N HIS A 59 12.18 23.35 -8.34
CA HIS A 59 13.04 24.35 -7.73
C HIS A 59 14.48 23.86 -7.48
N THR A 60 14.66 22.55 -7.27
CA THR A 60 15.95 21.96 -6.86
C THR A 60 16.61 21.10 -7.93
N ALA A 61 16.12 21.13 -9.18
CA ALA A 61 16.58 20.25 -10.25
C ALA A 61 18.10 20.32 -10.48
N ASP A 62 18.73 21.46 -10.20
CA ASP A 62 20.16 21.71 -10.38
C ASP A 62 20.96 21.77 -9.07
N ASP A 63 20.34 21.52 -7.91
CA ASP A 63 20.97 21.66 -6.60
C ASP A 63 20.99 20.33 -5.81
N GLU A 64 22.05 19.55 -6.04
CA GLU A 64 22.29 18.28 -5.34
C GLU A 64 22.56 18.46 -3.82
N SER A 65 22.80 19.68 -3.34
CA SER A 65 23.13 19.93 -1.93
C SER A 65 21.91 19.90 -1.00
N LEU A 66 20.69 20.00 -1.55
CA LEU A 66 19.44 20.11 -0.81
C LEU A 66 18.91 18.78 -0.21
N GLY A 67 19.61 17.66 -0.43
CA GLY A 67 19.23 16.36 0.14
C GLY A 67 17.89 15.81 -0.35
N PHE A 68 17.27 16.43 -1.36
CA PHE A 68 16.00 16.01 -1.94
C PHE A 68 16.20 14.80 -2.88
N GLU A 69 16.21 13.60 -2.30
CA GLU A 69 16.29 12.35 -3.06
C GLU A 69 14.95 12.05 -3.76
N THR A 70 14.87 12.22 -5.08
CA THR A 70 13.63 12.03 -5.86
C THR A 70 13.08 10.60 -5.76
N ARG A 71 13.94 9.58 -5.72
CA ARG A 71 13.49 8.17 -5.58
C ARG A 71 12.88 7.88 -4.22
N LEU A 72 13.11 8.72 -3.23
CA LEU A 72 12.56 8.62 -1.88
C LEU A 72 11.38 9.57 -1.68
N HIS A 73 11.56 10.87 -1.93
CA HIS A 73 10.58 11.89 -1.55
C HIS A 73 9.42 12.01 -2.55
N LEU A 74 9.71 11.87 -3.85
CA LEU A 74 8.69 11.93 -4.90
C LEU A 74 8.11 10.55 -5.19
N TRP A 75 8.93 9.57 -5.54
CA TRP A 75 8.43 8.26 -5.98
C TRP A 75 8.35 7.22 -4.87
N GLY A 76 9.06 7.41 -3.75
CA GLY A 76 9.26 6.36 -2.75
C GLY A 76 8.23 6.36 -1.62
N ARG A 77 8.16 7.45 -0.87
CA ARG A 77 7.30 7.61 0.30
C ARG A 77 5.85 7.88 -0.14
N PRO A 78 4.84 7.53 0.68
CA PRO A 78 3.44 7.73 0.31
C PRO A 78 3.03 9.20 0.17
N PHE A 79 3.60 10.08 0.99
CA PHE A 79 3.39 11.54 0.95
C PHE A 79 4.74 12.26 0.79
N LEU A 80 4.74 13.59 0.63
CA LEU A 80 5.96 14.38 0.84
C LEU A 80 6.29 14.35 2.33
N ILE A 81 7.20 13.48 2.74
CA ILE A 81 7.64 13.36 4.14
C ILE A 81 9.14 13.54 4.14
N VAL A 82 9.65 14.36 5.07
CA VAL A 82 11.07 14.61 5.28
C VAL A 82 11.39 14.33 6.75
N GLY A 83 12.29 13.39 6.98
CA GLY A 83 12.66 12.93 8.31
C GLY A 83 13.73 11.83 8.28
N ASP A 84 14.45 11.74 9.39
CA ASP A 84 15.67 10.94 9.53
C ASP A 84 15.45 9.59 10.25
N GLY A 85 14.22 9.30 10.65
CA GLY A 85 13.90 8.05 11.33
C GLY A 85 12.41 7.71 11.35
N PRO A 86 12.06 6.46 11.68
CA PRO A 86 10.68 6.00 11.64
C PRO A 86 9.74 6.77 12.58
N GLU A 87 10.25 7.42 13.63
CA GLU A 87 9.49 8.26 14.57
C GLU A 87 8.82 9.40 13.81
N GLN A 88 9.66 10.24 13.19
CA GLN A 88 9.24 11.45 12.47
C GLN A 88 8.41 11.09 11.24
N ILE A 89 8.76 9.97 10.59
CA ILE A 89 8.04 9.48 9.41
C ILE A 89 6.65 8.99 9.79
N THR A 90 6.53 8.23 10.90
CA THR A 90 5.23 7.78 11.41
C THR A 90 4.37 8.98 11.81
N GLU A 91 4.94 9.94 12.54
CA GLU A 91 4.24 11.15 12.96
C GLU A 91 3.71 11.93 11.75
N ALA A 92 4.56 12.18 10.75
CA ALA A 92 4.16 12.87 9.53
C ALA A 92 3.07 12.10 8.76
N MET A 93 3.20 10.77 8.66
CA MET A 93 2.20 9.94 8.00
C MET A 93 0.85 10.00 8.72
N VAL A 94 0.82 9.90 10.05
CA VAL A 94 -0.41 10.02 10.85
C VAL A 94 -1.06 11.39 10.66
N ARG A 95 -0.25 12.46 10.60
CA ARG A 95 -0.76 13.82 10.32
C ARG A 95 -1.42 13.91 8.94
N TYR A 96 -0.77 13.40 7.88
CA TYR A 96 -1.37 13.40 6.54
C TYR A 96 -2.65 12.55 6.44
N LEU A 97 -2.69 11.42 7.14
CA LEU A 97 -3.87 10.54 7.17
C LEU A 97 -5.07 11.17 7.90
N ALA A 98 -4.83 12.09 8.82
CA ALA A 98 -5.85 12.81 9.58
C ALA A 98 -6.20 14.19 9.00
N ALA A 99 -5.39 14.70 8.06
CA ALA A 99 -5.51 16.05 7.54
C ALA A 99 -6.75 16.24 6.65
N SER A 100 -7.34 17.44 6.72
CA SER A 100 -8.12 18.03 5.65
C SER A 100 -7.22 18.53 4.51
N GLU A 101 -7.81 18.87 3.37
CA GLU A 101 -7.06 19.34 2.19
C GLU A 101 -6.24 20.61 2.46
N GLU A 102 -6.78 21.55 3.24
CA GLU A 102 -6.07 22.79 3.64
C GLU A 102 -4.88 22.51 4.57
N GLU A 103 -5.01 21.50 5.43
CA GLU A 103 -3.95 21.10 6.36
C GLU A 103 -2.80 20.40 5.64
N VAL A 104 -3.04 19.75 4.49
CA VAL A 104 -2.00 19.09 3.68
C VAL A 104 -0.94 20.09 3.23
N ASP A 105 -1.35 21.29 2.80
CA ASP A 105 -0.42 22.34 2.38
C ASP A 105 0.47 22.82 3.53
N THR A 106 -0.12 22.95 4.72
CA THR A 106 0.63 23.32 5.93
C THR A 106 1.67 22.25 6.27
N ILE A 107 1.28 20.97 6.28
CA ILE A 107 2.22 19.87 6.54
C ILE A 107 3.30 19.82 5.46
N ALA A 108 2.95 19.99 4.18
CA ALA A 108 3.91 19.98 3.08
C ALA A 108 4.95 21.10 3.21
N LEU A 109 4.53 22.33 3.54
CA LEU A 109 5.44 23.45 3.78
C LEU A 109 6.38 23.20 4.97
N GLU A 110 5.90 22.55 6.04
CA GLU A 110 6.76 22.12 7.14
C GLU A 110 7.80 21.09 6.69
N MET A 111 7.39 20.09 5.88
CA MET A 111 8.32 19.09 5.34
C MET A 111 9.37 19.73 4.42
N ILE A 112 8.97 20.71 3.61
CA ILE A 112 9.87 21.51 2.77
C ILE A 112 10.86 22.28 3.65
N GLY A 113 10.39 22.91 4.73
CA GLY A 113 11.24 23.62 5.67
C GLY A 113 12.25 22.73 6.40
N ARG A 114 11.97 21.42 6.52
CA ARG A 114 12.93 20.42 7.04
C ARG A 114 14.04 20.07 6.04
N LEU A 115 13.80 20.23 4.73
CA LEU A 115 14.86 20.12 3.73
C LEU A 115 15.76 21.35 3.79
N ASP A 116 15.15 22.53 3.68
CA ASP A 116 15.83 23.82 3.83
C ASP A 116 14.81 24.90 4.27
N PRO A 117 15.05 25.59 5.40
CA PRO A 117 14.19 26.67 5.89
C PRO A 117 13.95 27.83 4.92
N ALA A 118 14.78 27.99 3.88
CA ALA A 118 14.64 29.04 2.86
C ALA A 118 13.66 28.69 1.73
N LEU A 119 13.23 27.42 1.62
CA LEU A 119 12.39 26.94 0.53
C LEU A 119 10.88 27.22 0.65
N PRO A 120 10.22 27.21 1.83
CA PRO A 120 8.76 27.33 1.92
C PRO A 120 8.18 28.57 1.25
N GLY A 121 8.92 29.69 1.22
CA GLY A 121 8.49 30.91 0.53
C GLY A 121 8.64 30.89 -0.99
N LYS A 122 9.48 30.00 -1.53
CA LYS A 122 9.91 29.93 -2.93
C LYS A 122 9.22 28.83 -3.72
N VAL A 123 8.98 27.70 -3.09
CA VAL A 123 8.33 26.54 -3.72
C VAL A 123 6.82 26.79 -3.86
N ARG A 124 6.23 26.30 -4.94
CA ARG A 124 4.79 26.27 -5.18
C ARG A 124 4.40 24.84 -5.56
N PRO A 125 3.19 24.37 -5.22
CA PRO A 125 2.76 23.05 -5.64
C PRO A 125 2.57 23.03 -7.16
N ASP A 126 2.91 21.92 -7.80
CA ASP A 126 2.54 21.69 -9.19
C ASP A 126 1.02 21.64 -9.34
N THR A 127 0.47 22.41 -10.29
CA THR A 127 -0.97 22.48 -10.54
C THR A 127 -1.39 21.82 -11.85
N ASP A 128 -0.45 21.26 -12.60
CA ASP A 128 -0.71 20.70 -13.92
C ASP A 128 -1.27 19.27 -13.85
N GLY A 129 -1.03 18.57 -12.73
CA GLY A 129 -1.61 17.26 -12.46
C GLY A 129 -3.15 17.26 -12.37
N GLN A 130 -3.78 16.15 -12.77
CA GLN A 130 -5.22 15.93 -12.63
C GLN A 130 -5.52 14.69 -11.80
N LEU A 131 -6.32 14.86 -10.75
CA LEU A 131 -6.89 13.77 -9.98
C LEU A 131 -8.31 13.46 -10.51
N PRO A 132 -8.68 12.19 -10.75
CA PRO A 132 -10.07 11.83 -11.04
C PRO A 132 -11.01 12.31 -9.91
N GLY A 133 -12.24 12.69 -10.26
CA GLY A 133 -13.20 13.13 -9.24
C GLY A 133 -13.54 12.03 -8.22
N ASP A 134 -13.98 12.44 -7.02
CA ASP A 134 -14.24 11.56 -5.87
C ASP A 134 -15.11 10.34 -6.22
N ALA A 135 -16.14 10.50 -7.05
CA ALA A 135 -17.01 9.40 -7.49
C ALA A 135 -16.26 8.35 -8.34
N ALA A 136 -15.33 8.78 -9.19
CA ALA A 136 -14.51 7.88 -10.00
C ALA A 136 -13.50 7.12 -9.14
N ILE A 137 -12.88 7.80 -8.17
CA ILE A 137 -11.98 7.17 -7.19
C ILE A 137 -12.75 6.14 -6.37
N ALA A 138 -13.89 6.54 -5.78
CA ALA A 138 -14.74 5.67 -4.97
C ALA A 138 -15.18 4.45 -5.77
N HIS A 139 -15.59 4.63 -7.04
CA HIS A 139 -15.94 3.54 -7.92
C HIS A 139 -14.77 2.58 -8.14
N GLY A 140 -13.57 3.10 -8.46
CA GLY A 140 -12.37 2.30 -8.66
C GLY A 140 -11.99 1.46 -7.45
N LEU A 141 -12.11 2.02 -6.24
CA LEU A 141 -11.85 1.31 -4.98
C LEU A 141 -12.93 0.28 -4.63
N ALA A 142 -14.20 0.63 -4.82
CA ALA A 142 -15.32 -0.22 -4.41
C ALA A 142 -15.58 -1.38 -5.38
N HIS A 143 -15.34 -1.18 -6.67
CA HIS A 143 -15.77 -2.11 -7.71
C HIS A 143 -15.14 -3.51 -7.60
N PRO A 144 -13.82 -3.67 -7.44
CA PRO A 144 -13.21 -4.99 -7.22
C PRO A 144 -13.78 -5.71 -5.99
N LEU A 145 -13.93 -4.99 -4.87
CA LEU A 145 -14.48 -5.55 -3.63
C LEU A 145 -15.93 -6.01 -3.80
N ARG A 146 -16.75 -5.23 -4.50
CA ARG A 146 -18.15 -5.57 -4.79
C ARG A 146 -18.28 -6.77 -5.71
N ILE A 147 -17.38 -6.95 -6.69
CA ILE A 147 -17.31 -8.17 -7.52
C ILE A 147 -17.00 -9.39 -6.65
N LEU A 148 -16.01 -9.30 -5.76
CA LEU A 148 -15.63 -10.40 -4.87
C LEU A 148 -16.75 -10.74 -3.87
N ARG A 149 -17.41 -9.74 -3.29
CA ARG A 149 -18.63 -9.94 -2.48
C ARG A 149 -19.72 -10.63 -3.29
N GLY A 150 -19.97 -10.19 -4.52
CA GLY A 150 -20.93 -10.83 -5.43
C GLY A 150 -20.60 -12.29 -5.72
N ALA A 151 -19.32 -12.63 -5.89
CA ALA A 151 -18.87 -14.01 -6.04
C ALA A 151 -19.15 -14.87 -4.80
N ALA A 152 -18.88 -14.35 -3.60
CA ALA A 152 -19.21 -15.03 -2.35
C ALA A 152 -20.72 -15.28 -2.18
N LEU A 153 -21.54 -14.26 -2.45
CA LEU A 153 -23.00 -14.38 -2.41
C LEU A 153 -23.53 -15.38 -3.44
N ALA A 154 -22.98 -15.38 -4.67
CA ALA A 154 -23.35 -16.34 -5.71
C ALA A 154 -23.07 -17.79 -5.26
N LEU A 155 -21.89 -18.06 -4.71
CA LEU A 155 -21.53 -19.39 -4.21
C LEU A 155 -22.44 -19.85 -3.06
N ARG A 156 -22.78 -18.95 -2.12
CA ARG A 156 -23.75 -19.27 -1.05
C ARG A 156 -25.14 -19.61 -1.61
N ALA A 157 -25.55 -18.95 -2.68
CA ALA A 157 -26.79 -19.22 -3.38
C ALA A 157 -26.72 -20.46 -4.30
N GLY A 158 -25.60 -21.21 -4.32
CA GLY A 158 -25.41 -22.37 -5.18
C GLY A 158 -25.17 -22.02 -6.66
N THR A 159 -24.82 -20.77 -6.96
CA THR A 159 -24.53 -20.30 -8.32
C THR A 159 -23.00 -20.23 -8.54
N PRO A 160 -22.45 -20.86 -9.58
CA PRO A 160 -21.00 -20.91 -9.79
C PRO A 160 -20.42 -19.65 -10.45
N VAL A 161 -21.28 -18.73 -10.90
CA VAL A 161 -20.88 -17.55 -11.66
C VAL A 161 -21.44 -16.26 -11.05
N VAL A 162 -20.68 -15.18 -11.20
CA VAL A 162 -21.12 -13.80 -10.95
C VAL A 162 -21.07 -13.02 -12.26
N ARG A 163 -22.04 -12.13 -12.49
CA ARG A 163 -22.03 -11.26 -13.66
C ARG A 163 -21.25 -9.99 -13.36
N HIS A 164 -20.31 -9.68 -14.23
CA HIS A 164 -19.57 -8.43 -14.16
C HIS A 164 -20.51 -7.26 -14.46
N PRO A 165 -20.55 -6.22 -13.62
CA PRO A 165 -21.63 -5.23 -13.70
C PRO A 165 -21.50 -4.25 -14.88
N SER A 166 -20.31 -4.09 -15.48
CA SER A 166 -20.12 -3.13 -16.58
C SER A 166 -20.44 -3.70 -17.97
N ASP A 167 -20.22 -4.99 -18.18
CA ASP A 167 -20.31 -5.65 -19.50
C ASP A 167 -21.13 -6.95 -19.48
N GLY A 168 -21.64 -7.35 -18.32
CA GLY A 168 -22.50 -8.52 -18.15
C GLY A 168 -21.80 -9.88 -18.31
N ARG A 169 -20.48 -9.92 -18.51
CA ARG A 169 -19.75 -11.19 -18.68
C ARG A 169 -19.87 -12.05 -17.43
N GLU A 170 -20.01 -13.36 -17.62
CA GLU A 170 -20.03 -14.31 -16.51
C GLU A 170 -18.60 -14.64 -16.09
N LEU A 171 -18.35 -14.55 -14.79
CA LEU A 171 -17.06 -14.81 -14.17
C LEU A 171 -17.20 -15.99 -13.20
N ASP A 172 -16.21 -16.87 -13.19
CA ASP A 172 -16.12 -17.99 -12.25
C ASP A 172 -15.93 -17.46 -10.82
N ALA A 173 -16.95 -17.64 -9.97
CA ALA A 173 -16.98 -17.10 -8.62
C ALA A 173 -15.92 -17.76 -7.72
N ALA A 174 -15.70 -19.06 -7.86
CA ALA A 174 -14.70 -19.79 -7.09
C ALA A 174 -13.28 -19.32 -7.46
N ARG A 175 -13.02 -19.14 -8.75
CA ARG A 175 -11.73 -18.63 -9.24
C ARG A 175 -11.45 -17.21 -8.75
N LEU A 176 -12.45 -16.33 -8.77
CA LEU A 176 -12.30 -14.96 -8.25
C LEU A 176 -11.89 -14.97 -6.78
N LEU A 177 -12.62 -15.68 -5.92
CA LEU A 177 -12.31 -15.72 -4.49
C LEU A 177 -10.94 -16.34 -4.19
N THR A 178 -10.61 -17.44 -4.85
CA THR A 178 -9.39 -18.21 -4.55
C THR A 178 -8.10 -17.57 -5.08
N ARG A 179 -8.19 -16.57 -5.97
CA ARG A 179 -7.01 -15.95 -6.60
C ARG A 179 -6.88 -14.47 -6.33
N GLU A 180 -7.98 -13.73 -6.39
CA GLU A 180 -7.91 -12.26 -6.43
C GLU A 180 -7.96 -11.63 -5.04
N VAL A 181 -8.55 -12.32 -4.05
CA VAL A 181 -8.78 -11.77 -2.70
C VAL A 181 -7.51 -11.21 -2.05
N PRO A 182 -6.39 -11.93 -1.94
CA PRO A 182 -5.24 -11.41 -1.20
C PRO A 182 -4.72 -10.09 -1.77
N PHE A 183 -4.67 -9.99 -3.10
CA PHE A 183 -4.21 -8.77 -3.77
C PHE A 183 -5.23 -7.64 -3.62
N THR A 184 -6.50 -7.87 -3.93
CA THR A 184 -7.54 -6.83 -3.83
C THR A 184 -7.73 -6.31 -2.40
N VAL A 185 -7.61 -7.19 -1.39
CA VAL A 185 -7.67 -6.78 0.02
C VAL A 185 -6.49 -5.90 0.38
N LEU A 186 -5.27 -6.27 -0.03
CA LEU A 186 -4.10 -5.45 0.24
C LEU A 186 -4.16 -4.11 -0.51
N GLU A 187 -4.56 -4.10 -1.78
CA GLU A 187 -4.70 -2.90 -2.59
C GLU A 187 -5.65 -1.90 -1.92
N PHE A 188 -6.81 -2.35 -1.46
CA PHE A 188 -7.73 -1.48 -0.72
C PHE A 188 -7.18 -1.06 0.65
N ALA A 189 -6.50 -1.95 1.38
CA ALA A 189 -5.86 -1.61 2.65
C ALA A 189 -4.76 -0.55 2.46
N ALA A 190 -4.00 -0.62 1.36
CA ALA A 190 -2.99 0.36 0.98
C ALA A 190 -3.60 1.72 0.60
N ALA A 191 -4.87 1.78 0.20
CA ALA A 191 -5.57 3.05 0.01
C ALA A 191 -5.94 3.73 1.35
N LEU A 192 -6.07 2.96 2.44
CA LEU A 192 -6.33 3.46 3.80
C LEU A 192 -5.04 3.74 4.58
N LEU A 193 -3.98 2.99 4.30
CA LEU A 193 -2.68 3.11 4.94
C LEU A 193 -1.58 2.93 3.88
N PRO A 194 -1.25 4.00 3.12
CA PRO A 194 -0.35 3.90 1.99
C PRO A 194 1.08 3.48 2.38
N GLY A 195 1.68 2.64 1.54
CA GLY A 195 3.03 2.13 1.67
C GLY A 195 4.07 2.87 0.82
N TRP A 196 5.26 2.27 0.76
CA TRP A 196 6.41 2.77 0.02
C TRP A 196 6.52 2.06 -1.32
N MET A 197 6.88 2.78 -2.38
CA MET A 197 7.08 2.24 -3.72
C MET A 197 8.58 2.13 -4.06
N SER A 198 8.92 1.04 -4.70
CA SER A 198 10.24 0.74 -5.27
C SER A 198 10.05 0.10 -6.65
N ARG A 199 11.15 -0.17 -7.35
CA ARG A 199 11.14 -0.81 -8.66
C ARG A 199 12.14 -1.95 -8.70
N GLY A 200 11.83 -2.96 -9.50
CA GLY A 200 12.68 -4.11 -9.70
C GLY A 200 12.44 -5.20 -8.65
N TYR A 201 13.50 -5.84 -8.20
CA TYR A 201 13.43 -7.08 -7.43
C TYR A 201 13.86 -6.86 -5.97
N THR A 202 13.32 -5.81 -5.35
CA THR A 202 13.85 -5.23 -4.11
C THR A 202 13.07 -5.60 -2.85
N TRP A 203 12.21 -6.63 -2.89
CA TRP A 203 11.41 -6.99 -1.71
C TRP A 203 12.17 -7.87 -0.70
N PRO A 204 11.92 -7.69 0.61
CA PRO A 204 12.72 -8.30 1.68
C PRO A 204 12.95 -9.80 1.55
N THR A 205 11.89 -10.59 1.29
CA THR A 205 12.03 -12.06 1.28
C THR A 205 12.93 -12.54 0.15
N ARG A 206 12.88 -11.88 -1.01
CA ARG A 206 13.78 -12.15 -2.13
C ARG A 206 15.20 -11.70 -1.85
N LEU A 207 15.39 -10.50 -1.30
CA LEU A 207 16.73 -10.01 -0.95
C LEU A 207 17.42 -10.96 0.04
N CYS A 208 16.68 -11.47 1.03
CA CYS A 208 17.18 -12.51 1.93
C CYS A 208 17.53 -13.80 1.17
N ALA A 209 16.63 -14.30 0.31
CA ALA A 209 16.87 -15.51 -0.46
C ALA A 209 18.11 -15.42 -1.37
N GLU A 210 18.28 -14.31 -2.08
CA GLU A 210 19.45 -14.05 -2.94
C GLU A 210 20.75 -13.97 -2.14
N ALA A 211 20.70 -13.47 -0.90
CA ALA A 211 21.84 -13.41 0.01
C ALA A 211 22.11 -14.73 0.77
N GLY A 212 21.33 -15.79 0.53
CA GLY A 212 21.41 -17.06 1.26
C GLY A 212 21.04 -16.92 2.74
N LEU A 213 20.10 -16.05 3.05
CA LEU A 213 19.61 -15.73 4.40
C LEU A 213 18.17 -16.24 4.58
N ALA A 214 17.83 -16.60 5.81
CA ALA A 214 16.43 -16.81 6.18
C ALA A 214 15.71 -15.46 6.30
N ALA A 215 14.48 -15.37 5.77
CA ALA A 215 13.63 -14.20 5.96
C ALA A 215 12.93 -14.27 7.33
N GLU A 216 13.67 -14.00 8.41
CA GLU A 216 13.17 -14.10 9.78
C GLU A 216 11.94 -13.20 10.03
N GLY A 217 10.86 -13.80 10.54
CA GLY A 217 9.60 -13.11 10.85
C GLY A 217 8.63 -12.97 9.68
N PHE A 218 9.04 -13.32 8.46
CA PHE A 218 8.20 -13.30 7.26
C PHE A 218 7.44 -14.62 7.11
N THR A 219 6.14 -14.53 6.81
CA THR A 219 5.25 -15.66 6.57
C THR A 219 4.41 -15.44 5.32
N ALA A 220 3.70 -16.49 4.89
CA ALA A 220 2.65 -16.36 3.88
C ALA A 220 1.53 -15.41 4.37
N PRO A 221 0.88 -14.64 3.47
CA PRO A 221 -0.14 -13.66 3.83
C PRO A 221 -1.53 -14.30 4.06
N THR A 222 -1.59 -15.45 4.74
CA THR A 222 -2.84 -16.21 4.98
C THR A 222 -3.90 -15.45 5.77
N ALA A 223 -3.50 -14.40 6.50
CA ALA A 223 -4.44 -13.53 7.19
C ALA A 223 -5.32 -12.71 6.23
N LEU A 224 -4.89 -12.50 4.98
CA LEU A 224 -5.63 -11.72 3.99
C LEU A 224 -6.79 -12.48 3.34
N ASP A 225 -6.89 -13.80 3.52
CA ASP A 225 -7.98 -14.62 2.98
C ASP A 225 -8.52 -15.67 3.96
N GLY A 226 -7.98 -15.75 5.18
CA GLY A 226 -8.25 -16.82 6.14
C GLY A 226 -9.74 -17.00 6.48
N LEU A 227 -10.50 -15.93 6.65
CA LEU A 227 -11.95 -16.01 6.89
C LEU A 227 -12.68 -16.65 5.70
N LEU A 228 -12.34 -16.26 4.46
CA LEU A 228 -13.00 -16.80 3.27
C LEU A 228 -12.66 -18.29 3.07
N ARG A 229 -11.43 -18.71 3.38
CA ARG A 229 -11.06 -20.13 3.41
C ARG A 229 -11.95 -20.92 4.36
N ALA A 230 -12.24 -20.37 5.54
CA ALA A 230 -13.09 -21.00 6.54
C ALA A 230 -14.58 -21.02 6.13
N GLU A 231 -15.07 -19.95 5.50
CA GLU A 231 -16.46 -19.82 5.03
C GLU A 231 -16.76 -20.66 3.78
N PHE A 232 -15.75 -20.90 2.95
CA PHE A 232 -15.87 -21.64 1.69
C PHE A 232 -14.88 -22.84 1.65
N PRO A 233 -15.02 -23.82 2.57
CA PRO A 233 -14.07 -24.93 2.70
C PRO A 233 -14.13 -25.92 1.52
N GLY A 234 -15.20 -25.86 0.72
CA GLY A 234 -15.36 -26.70 -0.49
C GLY A 234 -14.57 -26.21 -1.70
N LEU A 235 -13.96 -25.02 -1.65
CA LEU A 235 -13.15 -24.49 -2.74
C LEU A 235 -11.71 -25.00 -2.64
N THR A 236 -11.05 -25.13 -3.79
CA THR A 236 -9.61 -25.44 -3.83
C THR A 236 -8.83 -24.13 -3.72
N TRP A 237 -8.36 -23.84 -2.51
CA TRP A 237 -7.55 -22.66 -2.24
C TRP A 237 -6.07 -22.96 -2.49
N PRO A 238 -5.37 -22.20 -3.35
CA PRO A 238 -3.92 -22.34 -3.47
C PRO A 238 -3.24 -21.94 -2.16
N GLU A 239 -2.13 -22.58 -1.82
CA GLU A 239 -1.31 -22.12 -0.69
C GLU A 239 -0.73 -20.75 -1.00
N PRO A 240 -0.95 -19.71 -0.16
CA PRO A 240 -0.39 -18.41 -0.40
C PRO A 240 1.15 -18.48 -0.34
N PRO A 241 1.86 -17.96 -1.33
CA PRO A 241 3.32 -18.02 -1.32
C PRO A 241 3.87 -17.13 -0.20
N ALA A 242 4.97 -17.56 0.41
CA ALA A 242 5.66 -16.78 1.45
C ALA A 242 6.35 -15.51 0.90
N THR A 243 6.48 -15.39 -0.42
CA THR A 243 7.12 -14.28 -1.15
C THR A 243 6.24 -13.90 -2.34
N ILE A 244 6.47 -12.72 -2.89
CA ILE A 244 6.01 -12.36 -4.25
C ILE A 244 6.54 -13.39 -5.27
N VAL A 245 5.66 -13.84 -6.17
CA VAL A 245 5.96 -14.81 -7.25
C VAL A 245 5.67 -14.29 -8.66
N GLY A 246 5.05 -13.12 -8.79
CA GLY A 246 4.64 -12.55 -10.07
C GLY A 246 4.03 -11.16 -9.91
N ASN A 247 3.44 -10.64 -10.99
CA ASN A 247 2.68 -9.38 -10.95
C ASN A 247 1.41 -9.58 -10.13
N TYR A 248 0.87 -8.50 -9.56
CA TYR A 248 -0.36 -8.53 -8.75
C TYR A 248 -0.29 -9.59 -7.63
N SER A 249 0.90 -9.76 -7.04
CA SER A 249 1.16 -10.73 -5.98
C SER A 249 1.41 -10.03 -4.65
N VAL A 250 1.00 -10.70 -3.58
CA VAL A 250 1.29 -10.33 -2.19
C VAL A 250 2.12 -11.44 -1.55
N GLY A 251 3.10 -11.07 -0.76
CA GLY A 251 3.94 -12.00 -0.01
C GLY A 251 4.46 -11.40 1.28
N GLY A 252 5.38 -12.11 1.92
CA GLY A 252 6.21 -11.61 3.01
C GLY A 252 5.45 -10.86 4.10
N LEU A 253 4.38 -11.48 4.62
CA LEU A 253 3.64 -10.90 5.73
C LEU A 253 4.49 -10.98 7.00
N VAL A 254 4.60 -9.88 7.73
CA VAL A 254 5.20 -9.85 9.07
C VAL A 254 4.12 -9.41 10.06
N PRO A 255 3.70 -10.26 11.01
CA PRO A 255 2.73 -9.87 12.02
C PRO A 255 3.23 -8.67 12.84
N ALA A 256 2.31 -7.86 13.37
CA ALA A 256 2.65 -6.66 14.15
C ALA A 256 3.68 -6.94 15.26
N SER A 257 3.54 -8.05 15.98
CA SER A 257 4.45 -8.48 17.04
C SER A 257 5.86 -8.86 16.57
N ALA A 258 6.05 -9.15 15.28
CA ALA A 258 7.30 -9.58 14.68
C ALA A 258 8.02 -8.46 13.90
N THR A 259 7.36 -7.34 13.63
CA THR A 259 7.89 -6.21 12.84
C THR A 259 9.24 -5.72 13.35
N GLY A 260 9.39 -5.52 14.67
CA GLY A 260 10.65 -5.10 15.29
C GLY A 260 11.78 -6.12 15.11
N GLY A 261 11.46 -7.41 15.19
CA GLY A 261 12.42 -8.50 14.99
C GLY A 261 12.89 -8.59 13.53
N ALA A 262 11.94 -8.56 12.58
CA ALA A 262 12.22 -8.57 11.14
C ALA A 262 13.05 -7.35 10.72
N ARG A 263 12.70 -6.16 11.20
CA ARG A 263 13.46 -4.92 10.96
C ARG A 263 14.89 -5.02 11.48
N ALA A 264 15.08 -5.47 12.72
CA ALA A 264 16.40 -5.64 13.31
C ALA A 264 17.23 -6.71 12.57
N HIS A 265 16.58 -7.76 12.06
CA HIS A 265 17.24 -8.77 11.22
C HIS A 265 17.80 -8.16 9.94
N LEU A 266 16.96 -7.45 9.16
CA LEU A 266 17.37 -6.83 7.90
C LEU A 266 18.50 -5.81 8.12
N ALA A 267 18.41 -5.00 9.17
CA ALA A 267 19.46 -4.03 9.51
C ALA A 267 20.83 -4.71 9.79
N ARG A 268 20.85 -5.83 10.52
CA ARG A 268 22.09 -6.59 10.77
C ARG A 268 22.69 -7.18 9.49
N GLN A 269 21.85 -7.49 8.51
CA GLN A 269 22.27 -8.14 7.26
C GLN A 269 22.45 -7.15 6.10
N GLN A 270 22.29 -5.84 6.33
CA GLN A 270 22.24 -4.83 5.27
C GLN A 270 23.42 -4.92 4.28
N GLY A 271 24.64 -5.16 4.77
CA GLY A 271 25.84 -5.28 3.92
C GLY A 271 25.89 -6.54 3.03
N ARG A 272 24.93 -7.47 3.19
CA ARG A 272 24.78 -8.68 2.37
C ARG A 272 23.61 -8.61 1.39
N LEU A 273 22.69 -7.67 1.59
CA LEU A 273 21.52 -7.51 0.74
C LEU A 273 21.92 -6.72 -0.51
N THR A 274 21.67 -7.29 -1.69
CA THR A 274 22.07 -6.68 -2.97
C THR A 274 20.94 -5.85 -3.54
N CYS A 275 20.85 -4.58 -3.13
CA CYS A 275 19.92 -3.60 -3.70
C CYS A 275 20.39 -2.17 -3.42
N ASP A 276 19.68 -1.20 -3.96
CA ASP A 276 19.97 0.21 -3.73
C ASP A 276 19.78 0.58 -2.24
N PRO A 277 20.70 1.33 -1.62
CA PRO A 277 20.52 1.85 -0.26
C PRO A 277 19.19 2.58 -0.05
N VAL A 278 18.68 3.29 -1.06
CA VAL A 278 17.37 3.98 -0.95
C VAL A 278 16.23 3.00 -0.77
N ASP A 279 16.30 1.82 -1.40
CA ASP A 279 15.24 0.82 -1.31
C ASP A 279 15.28 0.10 0.04
N LEU A 280 16.47 -0.16 0.59
CA LEU A 280 16.63 -0.63 1.98
C LEU A 280 16.09 0.36 2.99
N ARG A 281 16.30 1.66 2.76
CA ARG A 281 15.73 2.71 3.59
C ARG A 281 14.20 2.67 3.56
N LYS A 282 13.57 2.53 2.39
CA LYS A 282 12.10 2.43 2.28
C LYS A 282 11.54 1.21 3.03
N ILE A 283 12.22 0.06 2.93
CA ILE A 283 11.86 -1.15 3.66
C ILE A 283 11.94 -0.92 5.18
N ASP A 284 13.04 -0.32 5.64
CA ASP A 284 13.24 0.00 7.06
C ASP A 284 12.18 0.97 7.59
N GLU A 285 11.87 2.02 6.81
CA GLU A 285 10.83 3.00 7.12
C GLU A 285 9.45 2.34 7.22
N ALA A 286 9.06 1.52 6.23
CA ALA A 286 7.78 0.83 6.20
C ALA A 286 7.61 -0.13 7.39
N LEU A 287 8.63 -0.94 7.71
CA LEU A 287 8.63 -1.81 8.89
C LEU A 287 8.63 -1.02 10.20
N GLY A 288 9.37 0.08 10.26
CA GLY A 288 9.42 0.96 11.42
C GLY A 288 8.06 1.60 11.70
N VAL A 289 7.37 2.05 10.66
CA VAL A 289 6.00 2.57 10.74
C VAL A 289 5.01 1.47 11.17
N ALA A 290 5.10 0.28 10.57
CA ALA A 290 4.27 -0.86 10.97
C ALA A 290 4.41 -1.17 12.47
N GLY A 291 5.65 -1.27 12.96
CA GLY A 291 5.93 -1.52 14.37
C GLY A 291 5.44 -0.41 15.30
N ARG A 292 5.51 0.85 14.87
CA ARG A 292 5.00 1.99 15.67
C ARG A 292 3.49 2.04 15.77
N LEU A 293 2.80 1.77 14.67
CA LEU A 293 1.35 1.75 14.63
C LEU A 293 0.77 0.46 15.23
N GLY A 294 1.61 -0.53 15.52
CA GLY A 294 1.15 -1.84 16.01
C GLY A 294 0.39 -2.62 14.94
N VAL A 295 0.72 -2.41 13.67
CA VAL A 295 0.09 -3.07 12.51
C VAL A 295 1.07 -4.04 11.85
N ALA A 296 0.55 -4.92 10.99
CA ALA A 296 1.40 -5.86 10.26
C ALA A 296 2.16 -5.15 9.12
N PHE A 297 2.99 -5.91 8.42
CA PHE A 297 3.68 -5.49 7.20
C PHE A 297 3.45 -6.52 6.09
N CYS A 298 3.35 -6.08 4.84
CA CYS A 298 3.35 -6.93 3.65
C CYS A 298 4.22 -6.35 2.53
N GLU A 299 4.76 -7.23 1.69
CA GLU A 299 5.36 -6.87 0.40
C GLU A 299 4.39 -7.20 -0.74
N ALA A 300 4.34 -6.35 -1.76
CA ALA A 300 3.50 -6.61 -2.94
C ALA A 300 4.05 -5.99 -4.22
N THR A 301 3.53 -6.44 -5.35
CA THR A 301 3.80 -5.87 -6.68
C THR A 301 2.56 -5.26 -7.28
N GLU A 302 2.73 -4.20 -8.06
CA GLU A 302 1.69 -3.60 -8.91
C GLU A 302 0.56 -2.88 -8.17
N VAL A 303 0.62 -2.72 -6.83
CA VAL A 303 -0.36 -1.95 -6.04
C VAL A 303 -0.43 -0.49 -6.52
N TYR A 304 0.72 0.08 -6.89
CA TYR A 304 0.82 1.46 -7.41
C TYR A 304 1.03 1.51 -8.92
N SER A 305 0.79 0.42 -9.65
CA SER A 305 0.93 0.39 -11.12
C SER A 305 -0.30 1.03 -11.78
N GLY A 306 -0.10 1.90 -12.77
CA GLY A 306 -1.20 2.57 -13.49
C GLY A 306 -1.57 3.96 -12.95
N LEU A 307 -2.87 4.27 -12.81
CA LEU A 307 -3.35 5.59 -12.35
C LEU A 307 -2.71 5.99 -11.02
N GLU A 308 -2.48 5.06 -10.09
CA GLU A 308 -1.81 5.36 -8.81
C GLU A 308 -0.34 5.72 -8.93
N GLY A 309 0.34 5.21 -9.96
CA GLY A 309 1.70 5.59 -10.31
C GLY A 309 1.75 6.96 -10.96
N ASN A 310 0.69 7.36 -11.67
CA ASN A 310 0.50 8.71 -12.22
C ASN A 310 0.07 9.74 -11.16
N LEU A 311 -0.26 9.30 -9.93
CA LEU A 311 -0.61 10.18 -8.80
C LEU A 311 0.59 10.47 -7.87
N ASN A 312 1.72 9.78 -8.09
CA ASN A 312 3.02 10.16 -7.54
C ASN A 312 3.72 11.10 -8.52
#